data_AF-A0A924M6X8-F1
#
_entry.id   AF-A0A924M6X8-F1
#
_cell.length_a   1.000
_cell.length_b   1.000
_cell.length_c   1.000
_cell.angle_alpha   90.00
_cell.angle_beta   90.00
_cell.angle_gamma   90.00
#
_symmetry.space_group_name_H-M   'P 1'
#
loop_
_entity.id
_entity.type
_entity.pdbx_description
1 polymer ?
#
loop_
_entity_poly.entity_id
_entity_poly.type
_entity_poly.pdbx_seq_one_letter_code
_entity_poly.pdbx_strand_id
1 'polypeptide(L)'
;MHRTQIYLQDDLHDSLKARARSVGVSMSELIRRTLEKDIQKDPVADARAYFKRLKPLESFADVNAEDYVRAIRSKSRLLRAGDAS
;
A
#
# COMPACT_ATOMS: atom_id res chain seq x y z
N MET A 1 -22.30 -11.74 14.27
CA MET A 1 -21.27 -11.02 15.06
C MET A 1 -20.54 -12.06 15.90
N HIS A 2 -19.21 -12.13 15.81
CA HIS A 2 -18.39 -13.00 16.66
C HIS A 2 -17.74 -12.17 17.77
N ARG A 3 -17.80 -12.65 19.01
CA ARG A 3 -17.15 -12.02 20.16
C ARG A 3 -15.82 -12.72 20.41
N THR A 4 -14.75 -11.94 20.45
CA THR A 4 -13.39 -12.42 20.71
C THR A 4 -12.76 -11.59 21.83
N GLN A 5 -11.94 -12.23 22.66
CA GLN A 5 -11.10 -11.57 23.64
C GLN A 5 -9.69 -11.43 23.06
N ILE A 6 -9.11 -10.23 23.17
CA ILE A 6 -7.75 -9.94 22.74
C ILE A 6 -6.98 -9.34 23.91
N TYR A 7 -5.73 -9.74 24.07
CA TYR A 7 -4.83 -9.13 25.04
C TYR A 7 -4.20 -7.89 24.42
N LEU A 8 -4.19 -6.79 25.17
CA LEU A 8 -3.57 -5.53 24.79
C LEU A 8 -2.59 -5.14 25.89
N GLN A 9 -1.51 -4.46 25.52
CA GLN A 9 -0.68 -3.77 26.49
C GLN A 9 -1.49 -2.62 27.11
N ASP A 10 -1.24 -2.31 28.38
CA ASP A 10 -2.03 -1.33 29.13
C ASP A 10 -1.97 0.07 28.50
N ASP A 11 -0.80 0.47 28.00
CA ASP A 11 -0.58 1.74 27.30
C ASP A 11 -1.38 1.83 25.99
N LEU A 12 -1.44 0.75 25.22
CA LEU A 12 -2.24 0.66 24.00
C LEU A 12 -3.73 0.69 24.33
N HIS A 13 -4.16 -0.03 25.37
CA HIS A 13 -5.54 -0.01 25.82
C HIS A 13 -5.99 1.40 26.21
N ASP A 14 -5.16 2.12 26.98
CA ASP A 14 -5.47 3.48 27.41
C ASP A 14 -5.48 4.48 26.25
N SER A 15 -4.54 4.32 25.32
CA SER A 15 -4.50 5.11 24.08
C SER A 15 -5.75 4.89 23.22
N LEU A 16 -6.18 3.64 23.04
CA LEU A 16 -7.40 3.30 22.32
C LEU A 16 -8.65 3.84 23.01
N LYS A 17 -8.70 3.77 24.34
CA LYS A 17 -9.81 4.30 25.15
C LYS A 17 -9.91 5.82 25.03
N ALA A 18 -8.78 6.53 25.10
CA ALA A 18 -8.73 7.98 24.91
C ALA A 18 -9.19 8.36 23.49
N ARG A 19 -8.71 7.63 22.47
CA ARG A 19 -9.09 7.86 21.07
C ARG A 19 -10.56 7.57 20.79
N ALA A 20 -11.11 6.50 21.35
CA ALA A 20 -12.52 6.16 21.18
C ALA A 20 -13.42 7.27 21.74
N ARG A 21 -13.07 7.81 22.91
CA ARG A 21 -13.76 8.94 23.53
C ARG A 21 -13.70 10.21 22.68
N SER A 22 -12.52 10.56 22.16
CA SER A 22 -12.39 11.78 21.35
C SER A 22 -13.16 11.73 20.03
N VAL A 23 -13.38 10.53 19.49
CA VAL A 23 -14.16 10.30 18.27
C VAL A 23 -15.64 10.01 18.58
N GLY A 24 -16.03 9.90 19.84
CA GLY A 24 -17.42 9.67 20.26
C GLY A 24 -17.96 8.28 19.92
N VAL A 25 -17.09 7.26 19.84
CA VAL A 25 -17.48 5.87 19.52
C VAL A 25 -17.04 4.90 20.61
N SER A 26 -17.60 3.68 20.61
CA SER A 26 -17.14 2.63 21.50
C SER A 26 -15.75 2.14 21.09
N MET A 27 -14.99 1.62 22.05
CA MET A 27 -13.66 1.07 21.78
C MET A 27 -13.73 -0.12 20.81
N SER A 28 -14.74 -0.98 20.94
CA SER A 28 -14.97 -2.09 20.01
C SER A 28 -15.26 -1.61 18.59
N GLU A 29 -16.01 -0.52 18.42
CA GLU A 29 -16.31 0.06 17.11
C GLU A 29 -15.05 0.70 16.49
N LEU A 30 -14.24 1.39 17.29
CA LEU A 30 -12.95 1.93 16.86
C LEU A 30 -12.03 0.82 16.36
N ILE A 31 -11.87 -0.25 17.15
CA ILE A 31 -11.04 -1.41 16.80
C ILE A 31 -11.57 -2.06 15.53
N ARG A 32 -12.88 -2.32 15.42
CA ARG A 32 -13.51 -2.91 14.23
C ARG A 32 -13.21 -2.10 12.96
N ARG A 33 -13.45 -0.78 12.97
CA ARG A 33 -13.18 0.10 11.82
C ARG A 33 -11.71 0.12 11.43
N THR A 34 -10.83 0.02 12.42
CA THR A 34 -9.38 0.04 12.19
C THR A 34 -8.93 -1.25 11.53
N LEU A 35 -9.37 -2.40 12.05
CA LEU A 35 -9.09 -3.71 11.46
C LEU A 35 -9.70 -3.88 10.07
N GLU A 36 -10.92 -3.38 9.83
CA GLU A 36 -11.54 -3.40 8.50
C GLU A 36 -10.72 -2.62 7.47
N LYS A 37 -10.24 -1.42 7.85
CA LYS A 37 -9.37 -0.63 6.98
C LYS A 37 -8.03 -1.29 6.73
N ASP A 38 -7.48 -1.96 7.74
CA ASP A 38 -6.17 -2.62 7.64
C ASP A 38 -6.25 -3.87 6.74
N ILE A 39 -7.26 -4.72 6.94
CA ILE A 39 -7.50 -5.91 6.11
C ILE A 39 -7.80 -5.54 4.65
N GLN A 40 -8.45 -4.41 4.40
CA GLN A 40 -8.73 -3.92 3.04
C GLN A 40 -7.52 -3.29 2.35
N LYS A 41 -6.45 -2.95 3.09
CA LYS A 41 -5.19 -2.47 2.51
C LYS A 41 -4.36 -3.68 2.06
N ASP A 42 -4.75 -4.29 0.94
CA ASP A 42 -3.84 -5.16 0.21
C ASP A 42 -2.73 -4.29 -0.43
N PRO A 43 -1.46 -4.39 0.01
CA PRO A 43 -0.38 -3.56 -0.52
C PRO A 43 -0.15 -3.77 -2.02
N VAL A 44 -0.46 -4.98 -2.51
CA VAL A 44 -0.30 -5.33 -3.94
C VAL A 44 -1.44 -4.73 -4.77
N ALA A 45 -2.65 -4.64 -4.20
CA ALA A 45 -3.78 -3.99 -4.84
C ALA A 45 -3.55 -2.47 -4.98
N ASP A 46 -2.91 -1.83 -4.01
CA ASP A 46 -2.65 -0.38 -4.03
C ASP A 46 -1.64 0.00 -5.14
N ALA A 47 -0.55 -0.75 -5.28
CA ALA A 47 0.42 -0.51 -6.36
C ALA A 47 -0.22 -0.74 -7.75
N ARG A 48 -0.94 -1.85 -7.96
CA ARG A 48 -1.63 -2.11 -9.24
C ARG A 48 -2.70 -1.07 -9.55
N ALA A 49 -3.44 -0.62 -8.53
CA ALA A 49 -4.45 0.42 -8.68
C ALA A 49 -3.83 1.79 -9.00
N TYR A 50 -2.69 2.12 -8.37
CA TYR A 50 -1.92 3.32 -8.68
C TYR A 50 -1.49 3.34 -10.14
N PHE A 51 -0.86 2.27 -10.65
CA PHE A 51 -0.43 2.20 -12.05
C PHE A 51 -1.61 2.21 -13.03
N LYS A 52 -2.75 1.61 -12.70
CA LYS A 52 -3.97 1.69 -13.54
C LYS A 52 -4.56 3.09 -13.65
N ARG A 53 -4.36 3.96 -12.64
CA ARG A 53 -4.87 5.34 -12.65
C ARG A 53 -3.98 6.29 -13.45
N LEU A 54 -2.72 5.93 -13.68
CA LEU A 54 -1.82 6.73 -14.50
C LEU A 54 -2.29 6.65 -15.96
N LYS A 55 -2.73 7.78 -16.49
CA LYS A 55 -2.86 7.93 -17.93
C LYS A 55 -1.48 8.23 -18.52
N PRO A 56 -1.10 7.59 -19.63
CA PRO A 56 0.12 7.98 -20.34
C PRO A 56 0.02 9.46 -20.74
N LEU A 57 1.16 10.14 -20.72
CA LEU A 57 1.27 11.50 -21.26
C LEU A 57 0.92 11.46 -22.75
N GLU A 58 0.37 12.56 -23.30
CA GLU A 58 0.02 12.64 -24.73
C GLU A 58 1.21 12.32 -25.64
N SER A 59 2.42 12.69 -25.23
CA SER A 59 3.66 12.37 -25.94
C SER A 59 3.98 10.86 -26.04
N PHE A 60 3.28 10.02 -25.28
CA PHE A 60 3.40 8.57 -25.28
C PHE A 60 2.12 7.87 -25.75
N ALA A 61 1.14 8.59 -26.29
CA ALA A 61 -0.16 8.02 -26.70
C ALA A 61 -0.01 6.91 -27.76
N ASP A 62 0.91 7.11 -28.72
CA ASP A 62 1.17 6.16 -29.81
C ASP A 62 2.40 5.27 -29.57
N VAL A 63 3.00 5.35 -28.38
CA VAL A 63 4.25 4.64 -28.06
C VAL A 63 3.93 3.31 -27.39
N ASN A 64 4.31 2.21 -28.03
CA ASN A 64 4.25 0.89 -27.40
C ASN A 64 5.30 0.79 -26.27
N ALA A 65 4.82 0.52 -25.05
CA ALA A 65 5.65 0.44 -23.86
C ALA A 65 6.70 -0.68 -23.92
N GLU A 66 6.38 -1.82 -24.52
CA GLU A 66 7.31 -2.95 -24.62
C GLU A 66 8.49 -2.61 -25.53
N ASP A 67 8.19 -2.04 -26.71
CA ASP A 67 9.22 -1.65 -27.68
C ASP A 67 10.11 -0.53 -27.14
N TYR A 68 9.51 0.45 -26.44
CA TYR A 68 10.24 1.54 -25.79
C TYR A 68 11.22 1.03 -24.73
N VAL A 69 10.76 0.17 -23.81
CA VAL A 69 11.62 -0.42 -22.78
C VAL A 69 12.69 -1.32 -23.40
N ARG A 70 12.35 -2.07 -24.46
CA ARG A 70 13.31 -2.92 -25.17
C ARG A 70 14.41 -2.10 -25.85
N ALA A 71 14.06 -0.96 -26.46
CA ALA A 71 15.02 -0.04 -27.08
C ALA A 71 15.96 0.62 -26.05
N ILE A 72 15.47 0.91 -24.84
CA ILE A 72 16.31 1.41 -23.74
C ILE A 72 17.23 0.30 -23.25
N ARG A 73 16.68 -0.89 -22.95
CA ARG A 73 17.45 -2.04 -22.43
C ARG A 73 18.50 -2.54 -23.42
N SER A 74 18.24 -2.50 -24.72
CA SER A 74 19.20 -2.92 -25.73
C SER A 74 20.43 -2.01 -25.80
N LYS A 75 20.29 -0.74 -25.42
CA LYS A 75 21.38 0.23 -25.35
C LYS A 75 22.01 0.35 -23.97
N SER A 76 21.34 -0.16 -22.93
CA SER A 76 21.78 -0.06 -21.55
C SER A 76 22.52 -1.35 -21.14
N ARG A 77 23.85 -1.28 -21.01
CA ARG A 77 24.64 -2.38 -20.47
C ARG A 77 24.33 -2.54 -18.98
N LEU A 78 23.72 -3.65 -18.59
CA LEU A 78 23.62 -4.03 -17.18
C LEU A 78 25.03 -4.42 -16.71
N LEU A 79 25.69 -3.53 -15.98
CA LEU A 79 26.95 -3.86 -15.32
C LEU A 79 26.62 -4.84 -14.19
N ARG A 80 27.06 -6.10 -14.30
CA ARG A 80 27.04 -7.00 -13.15
C ARG A 80 28.08 -6.50 -12.15
N ALA A 81 27.83 -6.69 -10.86
CA ALA A 81 28.65 -6.18 -9.76
C ALA A 81 30.10 -6.75 -9.70
N GLY A 82 30.61 -7.34 -10.78
CA GLY A 82 31.99 -7.78 -10.97
C GLY A 82 32.64 -7.34 -12.28
N ASP A 83 31.94 -6.58 -13.15
CA ASP A 83 32.48 -6.16 -14.46
C ASP A 83 33.10 -4.75 -14.45
N ALA A 84 33.20 -4.13 -13.27
CA ALA A 84 33.95 -2.89 -13.05
C ALA A 84 35.27 -3.25 -12.35
N SER A 85 36.26 -3.68 -13.14
CA SER A 85 37.66 -3.86 -12.74
C SER A 85 38.55 -3.29 -13.83
#